data_AF-A0A5K3EY68-F1
#
_entry.id   AF-A0A5K3EY68-F1
#
_cell.length_a   1.000
_cell.length_b   1.000
_cell.length_c   1.000
_cell.angle_alpha   90.00
_cell.angle_beta   90.00
_cell.angle_gamma   90.00
#
_symmetry.space_group_name_H-M   'P 1'
#
loop_
_entity.id
_entity.type
_entity.pdbx_description
1 polymer ?
#
loop_
_entity_poly.entity_id
_entity_poly.type
_entity_poly.pdbx_seq_one_letter_code
_entity_poly.pdbx_strand_id
1 'polypeptide(L)'
;MLIAKSPINAGQLVKQLTESGVTGAQVITEPKVLANFLATQLTPHLPVLSRLQPDPAKCALVVFPNSTTTILLTENASHVCCQDEGTRQAIRQSLMASTEMIAVPPSSALTTGVF
;
A
#
# COMPACT_ATOMS: atom_id res chain seq x y z
N MET A 1 -18.28 -3.93 3.56
CA MET A 1 -16.90 -3.69 4.04
C MET A 1 -15.97 -4.36 3.04
N LEU A 2 -15.04 -3.62 2.44
CA LEU A 2 -14.11 -4.17 1.43
C LEU A 2 -12.82 -4.57 2.15
N ILE A 3 -12.41 -5.83 2.00
CA ILE A 3 -11.19 -6.38 2.62
C ILE A 3 -10.32 -6.91 1.49
N ALA A 4 -9.06 -6.50 1.44
CA ALA A 4 -8.10 -7.01 0.47
C ALA A 4 -7.79 -8.49 0.78
N LYS A 5 -7.89 -9.37 -0.22
CA LYS A 5 -7.74 -10.82 -0.07
C LYS A 5 -6.28 -11.29 0.07
N SER A 6 -5.34 -10.46 -0.36
CA SER A 6 -3.92 -10.81 -0.44
C SER A 6 -3.04 -9.56 -0.32
N PRO A 7 -1.82 -9.67 0.22
CA PRO A 7 -0.87 -8.57 0.25
C PRO A 7 -0.55 -8.11 -1.18
N ILE A 8 -0.46 -6.80 -1.37
CA ILE A 8 -0.19 -6.20 -2.69
C ILE A 8 1.20 -6.63 -3.16
N ASN A 9 1.28 -7.27 -4.31
CA ASN A 9 2.56 -7.63 -4.91
C ASN A 9 3.25 -6.38 -5.49
N ALA A 10 4.38 -6.00 -4.92
CA ALA A 10 5.11 -4.79 -5.32
C ALA A 10 5.53 -4.80 -6.81
N GLY A 11 5.90 -5.97 -7.36
CA GLY A 11 6.27 -6.11 -8.76
C GLY A 11 5.08 -5.89 -9.70
N GLN A 12 3.91 -6.44 -9.36
CA GLN A 12 2.69 -6.18 -10.13
C GLN A 12 2.22 -4.72 -10.03
N LEU A 13 2.35 -4.12 -8.85
CA LEU A 13 2.04 -2.70 -8.65
C LEU A 13 2.94 -1.81 -9.53
N VAL A 14 4.25 -2.06 -9.56
CA VAL A 14 5.19 -1.31 -10.42
C VAL A 14 4.85 -1.48 -11.89
N LYS A 15 4.45 -2.69 -12.32
CA LYS A 15 4.00 -2.92 -13.69
C LYS A 15 2.78 -2.06 -14.04
N GLN A 16 1.74 -2.07 -13.20
CA GLN A 16 0.52 -1.28 -13.42
C GLN A 16 0.79 0.23 -13.41
N LEU A 17 1.68 0.69 -12.53
CA LEU A 17 2.10 2.09 -12.47
C LEU A 17 2.82 2.50 -13.76
N THR A 18 3.69 1.62 -14.28
CA THR A 18 4.40 1.85 -15.55
C THR A 18 3.40 1.92 -16.72
N GLU A 19 2.41 1.03 -16.77
CA GLU A 19 1.34 1.05 -17.78
C GLU A 19 0.48 2.32 -17.70
N SER A 20 0.36 2.91 -16.50
CA SER A 20 -0.34 4.18 -16.25
C SER A 20 0.52 5.43 -16.49
N GLY A 21 1.75 5.27 -17.00
CA GLY A 21 2.68 6.36 -17.29
C GLY A 21 3.55 6.80 -16.11
N VAL A 22 3.45 6.14 -14.95
CA VAL A 22 4.28 6.40 -13.78
C VAL A 22 5.51 5.48 -13.82
N THR A 23 6.59 5.97 -14.40
CA THR A 23 7.81 5.19 -14.67
C THR A 23 8.93 5.41 -13.65
N GLY A 24 9.93 4.51 -13.66
CA GLY A 24 11.16 4.66 -12.86
C GLY A 24 11.07 4.13 -11.44
N ALA A 25 9.94 3.51 -11.07
CA ALA A 25 9.76 2.91 -9.76
C ALA A 25 10.80 1.81 -9.49
N GLN A 26 11.39 1.81 -8.30
CA GLN A 26 12.27 0.75 -7.82
C GLN A 26 11.66 0.10 -6.59
N VAL A 27 11.71 -1.24 -6.55
CA VAL A 27 11.23 -2.02 -5.40
C VAL A 27 12.40 -2.37 -4.51
N ILE A 28 12.29 -2.02 -3.23
CA ILE A 28 13.24 -2.35 -2.17
C ILE A 28 12.55 -3.32 -1.22
N THR A 29 13.06 -4.55 -1.17
CA THR A 29 12.61 -5.61 -0.24
C THR A 29 13.70 -5.99 0.76
N GLU A 30 14.85 -5.31 0.74
CA GLU A 30 15.96 -5.65 1.61
C GLU A 30 15.67 -5.22 3.07
N PRO A 31 15.59 -6.14 4.04
CA PRO A 31 15.10 -5.84 5.38
C PRO A 31 15.91 -4.78 6.12
N LYS A 32 17.23 -4.72 5.91
CA LYS A 32 18.11 -3.71 6.53
C LYS A 32 17.82 -2.30 6.03
N VAL A 33 17.60 -2.16 4.72
CA VAL A 33 17.29 -0.87 4.09
C VAL A 33 15.90 -0.41 4.51
N LEU A 34 14.93 -1.34 4.53
CA LEU A 34 13.59 -1.11 5.05
C LEU A 34 13.61 -0.66 6.51
N ALA A 35 14.30 -1.39 7.40
CA ALA A 35 14.39 -1.03 8.81
C ALA A 35 14.96 0.39 9.01
N ASN A 36 16.00 0.75 8.24
CA ASN A 36 16.57 2.09 8.27
C ASN A 36 15.57 3.15 7.76
N PHE A 37 14.84 2.87 6.69
CA PHE A 37 13.81 3.75 6.15
C PHE A 37 12.66 3.96 7.16
N LEU A 38 12.17 2.89 7.79
CA LEU A 38 11.12 2.96 8.81
C LEU A 38 11.57 3.81 10.00
N ALA A 39 12.85 3.71 10.41
CA ALA A 39 13.40 4.46 11.54
C ALA A 39 13.65 5.96 11.23
N THR A 40 13.93 6.31 9.96
CA THR A 40 14.34 7.67 9.57
C THR A 40 13.22 8.50 8.93
N GLN A 41 12.36 7.88 8.13
CA GLN A 41 11.38 8.59 7.29
C GLN A 41 9.94 8.53 7.81
N LEU A 42 9.58 7.50 8.59
CA LEU A 42 8.20 7.36 9.09
C LEU A 42 7.91 8.11 10.38
N THR A 43 8.89 8.16 11.28
CA THR A 43 8.79 8.81 12.60
C THR A 43 8.36 10.28 12.54
N PRO A 44 8.86 11.11 11.59
CA PRO A 44 8.44 12.51 11.49
C PRO A 44 7.18 12.74 10.63
N HIS A 45 6.90 11.90 9.62
CA HIS A 45 5.85 12.18 8.63
C HIS A 45 4.56 11.37 8.78
N LEU A 46 4.58 10.25 9.53
CA LEU A 46 3.45 9.34 9.67
C LEU A 46 3.33 8.83 11.12
N PRO A 47 2.84 9.65 12.07
CA PRO A 47 2.66 9.24 13.47
C PRO A 47 1.70 8.03 13.64
N VAL A 48 0.88 7.75 12.62
CA VAL A 48 0.00 6.56 12.56
C VAL A 48 0.80 5.27 12.37
N LEU A 49 1.92 5.30 11.64
CA LEU A 49 2.76 4.12 11.40
C LEU A 49 3.66 3.76 12.58
N SER A 50 4.05 4.74 13.41
CA SER A 50 4.75 4.48 14.67
C SER A 50 3.93 3.59 15.63
N ARG A 51 2.59 3.59 15.48
CA ARG A 51 1.69 2.71 16.25
C ARG A 51 1.53 1.31 15.64
N LEU A 52 1.88 1.11 14.38
CA LEU A 52 1.67 -0.13 13.65
C LEU A 52 2.88 -1.07 13.68
N GLN A 53 4.07 -0.60 14.13
CA GLN A 53 5.33 -1.36 14.16
C GLN A 53 5.45 -2.39 13.01
N PRO A 54 5.45 -1.92 11.75
CA PRO A 54 5.44 -2.83 10.61
C PRO A 54 6.70 -3.71 10.62
N ASP A 55 6.53 -5.01 10.45
CA ASP A 55 7.63 -5.96 10.33
C ASP A 55 8.37 -5.73 8.99
N PRO A 56 9.65 -5.28 9.01
CA PRO A 56 10.40 -5.01 7.79
C PRO A 56 10.55 -6.25 6.89
N ALA A 57 10.48 -7.47 7.43
CA ALA A 57 10.54 -8.70 6.64
C ALA A 57 9.27 -8.93 5.80
N LYS A 58 8.16 -8.28 6.15
CA LYS A 58 6.88 -8.35 5.45
C LYS A 58 6.52 -7.07 4.70
N CYS A 59 7.49 -6.17 4.54
CA CYS A 59 7.30 -4.90 3.88
C CYS A 59 8.00 -4.86 2.53
N ALA A 60 7.46 -4.06 1.62
CA ALA A 60 8.14 -3.66 0.41
C ALA A 60 8.02 -2.15 0.25
N LEU A 61 9.12 -1.50 -0.10
CA LEU A 61 9.15 -0.07 -0.36
C LEU A 61 9.32 0.17 -1.85
N VAL A 62 8.41 0.92 -2.45
CA VAL A 62 8.53 1.40 -3.83
C VAL A 62 8.97 2.86 -3.78
N VAL A 63 10.12 3.16 -4.39
CA VAL A 63 10.68 4.51 -4.46
C VAL A 63 10.73 4.99 -5.91
N PHE A 64 10.49 6.27 -6.12
CA PHE A 64 10.59 6.90 -7.44
C PHE A 64 11.83 7.82 -7.49
N PRO A 65 12.44 7.99 -8.68
CA PRO A 65 13.66 8.80 -8.85
C PRO A 65 13.44 10.27 -8.46
N ASN A 66 12.22 10.76 -8.56
CA ASN A 66 11.80 12.02 -7.96
C ASN A 66 11.48 11.73 -6.49
N SER A 67 12.47 11.93 -5.62
CA SER A 67 12.54 11.54 -4.19
C SER A 67 11.35 11.94 -3.28
N THR A 68 10.35 12.63 -3.81
CA THR A 68 9.14 13.07 -3.11
C THR A 68 8.02 12.03 -3.12
N THR A 69 8.14 10.95 -3.91
CA THR A 69 7.12 9.89 -3.98
C THR A 69 7.65 8.55 -3.49
N THR A 70 6.98 7.99 -2.48
CA THR A 70 7.28 6.67 -1.91
C THR A 70 5.99 5.92 -1.60
N ILE A 71 6.00 4.61 -1.79
CA ILE A 71 4.89 3.73 -1.45
C ILE A 71 5.43 2.62 -0.54
N LEU A 72 5.01 2.61 0.71
CA LEU A 72 5.29 1.51 1.63
C LEU A 72 4.12 0.53 1.61
N LEU A 73 4.39 -0.70 1.19
CA LEU A 73 3.47 -1.82 1.25
C LEU A 73 3.78 -2.64 2.49
N THR A 74 2.76 -2.92 3.29
CA THR A 74 2.79 -3.80 4.46
C THR A 74 1.79 -4.93 4.24
N GLU A 75 1.79 -5.93 5.12
CA GLU A 75 0.86 -7.08 5.06
C GLU A 75 -0.61 -6.64 5.00
N ASN A 76 -0.98 -5.55 5.68
CA ASN A 76 -2.37 -5.13 5.88
C ASN A 76 -2.71 -3.76 5.30
N ALA A 77 -1.72 -2.99 4.86
CA ALA A 77 -1.91 -1.60 4.46
C ALA A 77 -0.88 -1.13 3.42
N SER A 78 -1.26 -0.13 2.65
CA SER A 78 -0.36 0.62 1.77
C SER A 78 -0.32 2.08 2.20
N HIS A 79 0.88 2.63 2.33
CA HIS A 79 1.09 4.03 2.67
C HIS A 79 1.77 4.74 1.51
N VAL A 80 1.14 5.81 1.03
CA VAL A 80 1.64 6.59 -0.11
C VAL A 80 2.02 7.97 0.39
N CYS A 81 3.26 8.35 0.17
CA CYS A 81 3.73 9.73 0.28
C CYS A 81 3.96 10.23 -1.14
N CYS A 82 3.27 11.29 -1.55
CA CYS A 82 3.39 11.88 -2.88
C CYS A 82 2.94 13.34 -2.81
N GLN A 83 3.67 14.24 -3.49
CA GLN A 83 3.33 15.66 -3.55
C GLN A 83 2.52 16.04 -4.80
N ASP A 84 2.62 15.25 -5.87
CA ASP A 84 1.94 15.49 -7.14
C ASP A 84 0.58 14.78 -7.18
N GLU A 85 -0.49 15.55 -7.40
CA GLU A 85 -1.85 15.01 -7.36
C GLU A 85 -2.15 14.07 -8.55
N GLY A 86 -1.60 14.33 -9.73
CA GLY A 86 -1.77 13.46 -10.90
C GLY A 86 -1.18 12.08 -10.64
N THR A 87 0.04 12.05 -10.12
CA THR A 87 0.74 10.83 -9.69
C THR A 87 0.00 10.13 -8.57
N ARG A 88 -0.55 10.88 -7.59
CA ARG A 88 -1.35 10.33 -6.49
C ARG A 88 -2.61 9.60 -6.98
N GLN A 89 -3.26 10.10 -8.04
CA GLN A 89 -4.41 9.43 -8.63
C GLN A 89 -4.02 8.13 -9.36
N ALA A 90 -2.92 8.13 -10.11
CA ALA A 90 -2.42 6.95 -10.83
C ALA A 90 -1.97 5.82 -9.88
N ILE A 91 -1.04 6.12 -8.98
CA ILE A 91 -1.22 5.90 -7.53
C ILE A 91 -2.32 4.95 -7.07
N ARG A 92 -3.37 5.63 -6.60
CA ARG A 92 -4.60 5.06 -6.05
C ARG A 92 -5.25 4.06 -6.99
N GLN A 93 -5.38 4.38 -8.29
CA GLN A 93 -6.02 3.48 -9.24
C GLN A 93 -5.27 2.15 -9.37
N SER A 94 -3.94 2.19 -9.41
CA SER A 94 -3.10 0.99 -9.46
C SER A 94 -3.21 0.17 -8.17
N LEU A 95 -3.24 0.81 -7.00
CA LEU A 95 -3.47 0.09 -5.73
C LEU A 95 -4.84 -0.57 -5.67
N MET A 96 -5.88 0.09 -6.18
CA MET A 96 -7.23 -0.50 -6.26
C MET A 96 -7.31 -1.65 -7.28
N ALA A 97 -6.61 -1.55 -8.41
CA ALA A 97 -6.52 -2.63 -9.39
C ALA A 97 -5.68 -3.83 -8.89
N SER A 98 -4.68 -3.56 -8.05
CA SER A 98 -3.81 -4.58 -7.44
C SER A 98 -4.43 -5.29 -6.24
N THR A 99 -5.52 -4.76 -5.68
CA THR A 99 -6.26 -5.42 -4.59
C THR A 99 -7.40 -6.22 -5.20
N GLU A 100 -7.35 -7.56 -5.11
CA GLU A 100 -8.55 -8.38 -5.32
C GLU A 100 -9.58 -7.99 -4.25
N MET A 101 -10.46 -7.06 -4.59
CA MET A 101 -11.54 -6.61 -3.73
C MET A 101 -12.64 -7.68 -3.74
N ILE A 102 -12.76 -8.43 -2.66
CA ILE A 102 -13.99 -9.19 -2.40
C ILE A 102 -15.00 -8.21 -1.80
N ALA A 103 -16.14 -8.03 -2.48
CA ALA A 103 -17.31 -7.45 -1.87
C ALA A 103 -17.85 -8.42 -0.82
N VAL A 104 -17.61 -8.15 0.47
CA VAL A 104 -18.34 -8.85 1.54
C VAL A 104 -19.74 -8.26 1.56
N PRO A 105 -20.80 -9.04 1.22
CA PRO A 105 -22.17 -8.54 1.31
C PRO A 105 -22.42 -8.06 2.75
N PRO A 106 -23.22 -6.99 2.95
CA PRO A 106 -23.58 -6.56 4.29
C PRO A 106 -24.22 -7.77 4.97
N SER A 107 -23.64 -8.19 6.10
CA SER A 107 -24.12 -9.31 6.89
C SER A 107 -25.61 -9.10 7.10
N SER A 108 -26.44 -9.88 6.41
CA SER A 108 -27.87 -9.84 6.64
C SER A 108 -28.03 -10.31 8.08
N ALA A 109 -28.41 -9.37 8.95
CA ALA A 109 -28.85 -9.68 10.29
C ALA A 109 -29.74 -10.92 10.20
N LEU A 110 -29.39 -11.97 10.95
CA LEU A 110 -30.30 -13.08 11.20
C LEU A 110 -31.63 -12.46 11.63
N THR A 111 -32.58 -12.43 10.71
CA THR A 111 -33.96 -12.17 11.05
C THR A 111 -34.43 -13.52 11.56
N THR A 112 -34.35 -13.71 12.87
CA THR A 112 -34.98 -14.83 13.56
C THR A 112 -36.46 -14.77 13.21
N GLY A 113 -36.85 -15.55 12.20
CA GLY A 113 -38.23 -15.74 11.81
C GLY A 113 -38.94 -16.46 12.96
N VAL A 114 -39.81 -15.71 13.63
CA VAL A 114 -40.86 -16.26 14.46
C VAL A 114 -41.83 -17.01 13.54
N PHE A 115 -41.96 -18.32 13.72
CA PHE A 115 -43.21 -19.07 13.58
C PHE A 115 -43.15 -20.31 14.47
#